data_AF-A0A183JCE3-F1
#
_entry.id   AF-A0A183JCE3-F1
#
_cell.length_a   1.000
_cell.length_b   1.000
_cell.length_c   1.000
_cell.angle_alpha   90.00
_cell.angle_beta   90.00
_cell.angle_gamma   90.00
#
_symmetry.space_group_name_H-M   'P 1'
#
loop_
_entity.id
_entity.type
_entity.pdbx_description
1 polymer ?
#
loop_
_entity_poly.entity_id
_entity_poly.type
_entity_poly.pdbx_seq_one_letter_code
_entity_poly.pdbx_strand_id
1 'polypeptide(L)'
;MKIAVRRIHNPLERKLKNKKIEDPLGSLDLFSVLRHYFKQSGFQIETPNERIRLLYGSEEGLYGWVSVNYILGNIKEGKQTNPTDTVGSLDLGGASTQIAFVPRQYSTIPTEHLNFYPLRLYGNDFSVYSHSFLCYGKSEFERRLMTSIAAQFPLQNEIPNPCFLQGYKSDLYNALEWFTGSCLSGTYAKKTFSEEIFRPPNMNSFSFNGIGQPNECVNYIQKHFQTKCNFSSCSFNNVFQPAPFGKFLAYSGFSYVMQYLFPNKKTGFTLTEVTEAVTNFCKKPWKDVNFHSFSDNFLSLIC
;
A
#
# COMPACT_ATOMS: atom_id res chain seq x y z
N MET A 1 5.62 3.74 -8.13
CA MET A 1 5.78 5.16 -8.50
C MET A 1 4.50 5.62 -9.19
N LYS A 2 3.69 6.47 -8.55
CA LYS A 2 2.59 7.16 -9.25
C LYS A 2 3.11 8.50 -9.73
N ILE A 3 3.04 8.73 -11.03
CA ILE A 3 3.36 10.01 -11.66
C ILE A 3 2.06 10.80 -11.69
N ALA A 4 1.99 11.93 -11.00
CA ALA A 4 0.92 12.88 -11.26
C ALA A 4 1.25 13.63 -12.54
N VAL A 5 0.28 13.77 -13.43
CA VAL A 5 0.29 14.77 -14.51
C VAL A 5 -0.96 15.62 -14.31
N ARG A 6 -0.79 16.85 -13.80
CA ARG A 6 -1.92 17.77 -13.54
C ARG A 6 -2.35 18.44 -14.86
N ARG A 7 -3.65 18.34 -15.20
CA ARG A 7 -4.33 18.85 -16.41
C ARG A 7 -3.71 18.33 -17.72
N ILE A 8 -4.36 17.33 -18.31
CA ILE A 8 -4.21 16.96 -19.72
C ILE A 8 -5.57 17.25 -20.39
N HIS A 9 -5.58 17.96 -21.51
CA HIS A 9 -6.79 18.09 -22.34
C HIS A 9 -6.85 16.93 -23.36
N ASN A 10 -8.00 16.24 -23.40
CA ASN A 10 -8.43 15.12 -24.28
C ASN A 10 -7.84 13.70 -24.00
N PRO A 11 -8.60 12.60 -24.26
CA PRO A 11 -8.35 11.27 -23.69
C PRO A 11 -7.57 10.36 -24.64
N LEU A 12 -6.55 9.67 -24.12
CA LEU A 12 -6.12 8.32 -24.53
C LEU A 12 -4.89 7.94 -23.69
N GLU A 13 -5.13 7.21 -22.59
CA GLU A 13 -4.07 6.65 -21.74
C GLU A 13 -3.49 5.37 -22.34
N ARG A 14 -2.14 5.23 -22.35
CA ARG A 14 -1.47 4.01 -21.86
C ARG A 14 0.07 4.06 -21.84
N LYS A 15 0.57 3.39 -20.79
CA LYS A 15 1.87 2.72 -20.60
C LYS A 15 3.12 3.57 -20.36
N LEU A 16 3.63 3.49 -19.13
CA LEU A 16 5.06 3.53 -18.80
C LEU A 16 5.32 2.55 -17.63
N LYS A 17 6.32 1.67 -17.80
CA LYS A 17 6.73 0.63 -16.83
C LYS A 17 8.04 1.00 -16.13
N ASN A 18 8.04 0.74 -14.82
CA ASN A 18 9.10 0.62 -13.81
C ASN A 18 10.58 0.82 -14.21
N LYS A 19 11.22 1.81 -13.57
CA LYS A 19 12.66 1.82 -13.23
C LYS A 19 12.79 2.06 -11.72
N LYS A 20 13.62 1.25 -11.05
CA LYS A 20 13.84 1.25 -9.59
C LYS A 20 14.35 2.62 -9.11
N ILE A 21 13.69 3.19 -8.11
CA ILE A 21 14.05 4.44 -7.43
C ILE A 21 14.84 4.08 -6.18
N GLU A 22 16.08 3.62 -6.37
CA GLU A 22 17.05 3.50 -5.27
C GLU A 22 18.19 4.52 -5.44
N ASP A 23 18.28 5.12 -6.62
CA ASP A 23 19.26 6.14 -6.98
C ASP A 23 18.54 7.48 -7.27
N PRO A 24 18.81 8.54 -6.50
CA PRO A 24 18.31 9.88 -6.77
C PRO A 24 18.63 10.35 -8.20
N LEU A 25 19.80 9.99 -8.74
CA LEU A 25 20.21 10.31 -10.13
C LEU A 25 19.35 9.53 -11.13
N GLY A 26 19.20 8.21 -10.95
CA GLY A 26 18.29 7.39 -11.75
C GLY A 26 16.82 7.85 -11.75
N SER A 27 16.36 8.46 -10.65
CA SER A 27 15.01 9.06 -10.56
C SER A 27 14.91 10.37 -11.36
N LEU A 28 15.94 11.22 -11.31
CA LEU A 28 16.02 12.47 -12.07
C LEU A 28 16.09 12.19 -13.57
N ASP A 29 16.86 11.18 -13.97
CA ASP A 29 16.94 10.71 -15.35
C ASP A 29 15.59 10.24 -15.88
N LEU A 30 14.83 9.49 -15.07
CA LEU A 30 13.50 9.04 -15.46
C LEU A 30 12.53 10.22 -15.66
N PHE A 31 12.48 11.18 -14.75
CA PHE A 31 11.61 12.35 -14.92
C PHE A 31 12.06 13.24 -16.08
N SER A 32 13.36 13.34 -16.36
CA SER A 32 13.89 14.02 -17.55
C SER A 32 13.37 13.37 -18.83
N VAL A 33 13.50 12.04 -18.94
CA VAL A 33 12.98 11.27 -20.09
C VAL A 33 11.46 11.45 -20.24
N LEU A 34 10.71 11.37 -19.14
CA LEU A 34 9.26 11.56 -19.16
C LEU A 34 8.87 12.97 -19.66
N ARG A 35 9.50 14.01 -19.13
CA ARG A 35 9.24 15.40 -19.53
C ARG A 35 9.59 15.62 -21.01
N HIS A 36 10.69 15.03 -21.48
CA HIS A 36 11.06 15.08 -22.89
C HIS A 36 10.02 14.40 -23.79
N TYR A 37 9.58 13.20 -23.42
CA TYR A 37 8.55 12.47 -24.16
C TYR A 37 7.22 13.24 -24.21
N PHE A 38 6.76 13.77 -23.07
CA PHE A 38 5.52 14.56 -23.03
C PHE A 38 5.60 15.86 -23.82
N LYS A 39 6.79 16.46 -23.97
CA LYS A 39 6.98 17.62 -24.84
C LYS A 39 6.75 17.28 -26.32
N GLN A 40 7.04 16.04 -26.73
CA GLN A 40 6.93 15.58 -28.11
C GLN A 40 5.56 15.00 -28.46
N SER A 41 4.74 14.65 -27.46
CA SER A 41 3.45 14.00 -27.67
C SER A 41 2.32 14.95 -28.10
N GLY A 42 2.57 16.25 -28.17
CA GLY A 42 1.57 17.27 -28.49
C GLY A 42 0.72 17.72 -27.31
N PHE A 43 0.91 17.15 -26.11
CA PHE A 43 0.26 17.64 -24.89
C PHE A 43 0.86 18.96 -24.43
N GLN A 44 0.01 19.93 -24.12
CA GLN A 44 0.42 21.19 -23.50
C GLN A 44 0.49 21.01 -21.99
N ILE A 45 1.72 20.87 -21.47
CA ILE A 45 1.96 20.76 -20.03
C ILE A 45 2.59 22.08 -19.56
N GLU A 46 1.76 22.88 -18.89
CA GLU A 46 2.24 24.04 -18.13
C GLU A 46 3.15 23.56 -16.99
N THR A 47 4.29 24.22 -16.81
CA THR A 47 5.30 23.92 -15.77
C THR A 47 5.66 22.43 -15.61
N PRO A 48 6.28 21.77 -16.62
CA PRO A 48 6.56 20.33 -16.60
C PRO A 48 7.34 19.81 -15.38
N ASN A 49 8.21 20.64 -14.80
CA ASN A 49 8.96 20.27 -13.60
C ASN A 49 8.07 20.16 -12.35
N GLU A 50 7.00 20.95 -12.28
CA GLU A 50 6.03 20.93 -11.18
C GLU A 50 4.92 19.90 -11.41
N ARG A 51 4.56 19.70 -12.68
CA ARG A 51 3.44 18.86 -13.08
C ARG A 51 3.80 17.43 -13.43
N ILE A 52 5.07 17.13 -13.73
CA ILE A 52 5.59 15.77 -13.88
C ILE A 52 6.66 15.58 -12.81
N ARG A 53 6.21 15.09 -11.66
CA ARG A 53 7.04 14.87 -10.48
C ARG A 53 6.56 13.68 -9.67
N LEU A 54 7.39 13.28 -8.72
CA LEU A 54 6.99 12.37 -7.68
C LEU A 54 5.98 13.07 -6.75
N LEU A 55 4.87 12.40 -6.44
CA LEU A 55 3.98 12.81 -5.37
C LEU A 55 4.56 12.39 -4.03
N TYR A 56 4.43 13.25 -3.02
CA TYR A 56 4.63 12.81 -1.65
C TYR A 56 3.51 11.83 -1.26
N GLY A 57 3.79 10.85 -0.41
CA GLY A 57 2.82 9.82 -0.06
C GLY A 57 1.55 10.39 0.62
N SER A 58 1.69 11.46 1.40
CA SER A 58 0.54 12.16 1.99
C SER A 58 -0.26 12.96 0.96
N GLU A 59 0.36 13.52 -0.08
CA GLU A 59 -0.38 14.10 -1.21
C GLU A 59 -1.20 13.05 -1.94
N GLU A 60 -0.65 11.85 -2.13
CA GLU A 60 -1.35 10.73 -2.74
C GLU A 60 -2.61 10.35 -1.95
N GLY A 61 -2.49 10.22 -0.62
CA GLY A 61 -3.62 9.96 0.27
C GLY A 61 -4.66 11.09 0.24
N LEU A 62 -4.20 12.34 0.27
CA LEU A 62 -5.06 13.53 0.22
C LEU A 62 -5.87 13.62 -1.09
N TYR A 63 -5.23 13.43 -2.24
CA TYR A 63 -5.93 13.41 -3.53
C TYR A 63 -6.87 12.21 -3.67
N GLY A 64 -6.52 11.07 -3.07
CA GLY A 64 -7.41 9.94 -2.91
C GLY A 64 -8.70 10.35 -2.17
N TRP A 65 -8.57 10.99 -1.01
CA TRP A 65 -9.72 11.48 -0.24
C TRP A 65 -10.57 12.50 -1.00
N VAL A 66 -9.96 13.43 -1.73
CA VAL A 66 -10.69 14.39 -2.59
C VAL A 66 -11.48 13.64 -3.66
N SER A 67 -10.86 12.67 -4.33
CA SER A 67 -11.48 11.88 -5.40
C SER A 67 -12.68 11.08 -4.88
N VAL A 68 -12.51 10.39 -3.74
CA VAL A 68 -13.59 9.62 -3.10
C VAL A 68 -14.80 10.53 -2.82
N ASN A 69 -14.58 11.67 -2.17
CA ASN A 69 -15.67 12.56 -1.77
C ASN A 69 -16.31 13.30 -2.94
N TYR A 70 -15.56 13.58 -4.00
CA TYR A 70 -16.11 14.13 -5.23
C TYR A 70 -16.98 13.11 -5.96
N ILE A 71 -16.48 11.87 -6.17
CA ILE A 71 -17.21 10.79 -6.87
C ILE A 71 -18.49 10.42 -6.13
N LEU A 72 -18.46 10.38 -4.79
CA LEU A 72 -19.64 10.10 -3.97
C LEU A 72 -20.61 11.29 -3.86
N GLY A 73 -20.27 12.45 -4.43
CA GLY A 73 -21.09 13.66 -4.37
C GLY A 73 -21.17 14.30 -2.97
N ASN A 74 -20.25 13.94 -2.08
CA ASN A 74 -20.11 14.57 -0.76
C ASN A 74 -19.56 15.99 -0.89
N ILE A 75 -18.63 16.21 -1.83
CA ILE A 75 -18.02 17.50 -2.12
C ILE A 75 -18.28 17.85 -3.58
N LYS A 76 -19.07 18.90 -3.83
CA LYS A 76 -19.40 19.40 -5.16
C LYS A 76 -19.82 20.86 -5.11
N GLU A 77 -19.82 21.52 -6.26
CA GLU A 77 -20.26 22.91 -6.40
C GLU A 77 -21.69 23.11 -5.87
N GLY A 78 -21.93 24.23 -5.19
CA GLY A 78 -23.22 24.60 -4.61
C GLY A 78 -23.65 23.79 -3.37
N LYS A 79 -22.82 22.85 -2.89
CA LYS A 79 -23.13 22.05 -1.69
C LYS A 79 -22.26 22.49 -0.50
N GLN A 80 -22.93 22.89 0.59
CA GLN A 80 -22.31 23.01 1.90
C GLN A 80 -22.18 21.63 2.53
N THR A 81 -20.98 21.29 3.00
CA THR A 81 -20.64 19.97 3.51
C THR A 81 -19.94 20.11 4.84
N ASN A 82 -20.51 19.52 5.91
CA ASN A 82 -19.78 19.44 7.17
C ASN A 82 -18.59 18.49 7.02
N PRO A 83 -17.41 18.81 7.57
CA PRO A 83 -16.24 17.94 7.45
C PRO A 83 -16.47 16.51 7.95
N THR A 84 -17.33 16.33 8.97
CA THR A 84 -17.72 15.03 9.53
C THR A 84 -18.60 14.17 8.62
N ASP A 85 -19.20 14.76 7.58
CA ASP A 85 -20.07 14.06 6.62
C ASP A 85 -19.27 13.44 5.46
N THR A 86 -17.95 13.68 5.43
CA THR A 86 -17.05 13.13 4.41
C THR A 86 -16.71 11.67 4.68
N VAL A 87 -16.26 10.98 3.63
CA VAL A 87 -15.86 9.57 3.66
C VAL A 87 -14.33 9.51 3.64
N GLY A 88 -13.75 8.74 4.56
CA GLY A 88 -12.32 8.48 4.59
C GLY A 88 -11.86 7.64 3.39
N SER A 89 -10.58 7.72 3.06
CA SER A 89 -9.94 7.04 1.93
C SER A 89 -8.87 6.09 2.43
N LEU A 90 -8.91 4.84 1.95
CA LEU A 90 -7.88 3.83 2.16
C LEU A 90 -7.38 3.33 0.80
N ASP A 91 -6.09 3.53 0.51
CA ASP A 91 -5.45 3.07 -0.73
C ASP A 91 -4.36 2.05 -0.40
N LEU A 92 -4.40 0.87 -1.00
CA LEU A 92 -3.33 -0.12 -0.90
C LEU A 92 -2.63 -0.24 -2.25
N GLY A 93 -1.46 0.39 -2.37
CA GLY A 93 -0.60 0.26 -3.53
C GLY A 93 0.36 -0.92 -3.42
N GLY A 94 1.26 -1.06 -4.41
CA GLY A 94 2.31 -2.07 -4.37
C GLY A 94 3.44 -1.74 -3.38
N ALA A 95 3.82 -0.46 -3.25
CA ALA A 95 4.95 -0.05 -2.41
C ALA A 95 4.55 0.65 -1.10
N SER A 96 3.36 1.24 -1.05
CA SER A 96 2.85 1.93 0.13
C SER A 96 1.36 1.70 0.32
N THR A 97 0.86 2.01 1.51
CA THR A 97 -0.56 2.13 1.81
C THR A 97 -0.86 3.51 2.41
N GLN A 98 -2.04 4.05 2.16
CA GLN A 98 -2.45 5.37 2.58
C GLN A 98 -3.76 5.34 3.35
N ILE A 99 -3.85 6.24 4.32
CA ILE A 99 -5.07 6.57 5.05
C ILE A 99 -5.26 8.09 5.01
N ALA A 100 -6.48 8.54 4.68
CA ALA A 100 -6.83 9.95 4.70
C ALA A 100 -8.27 10.17 5.15
N PHE A 101 -8.51 11.04 6.13
CA PHE A 101 -9.84 11.33 6.67
C PHE A 101 -9.86 12.62 7.49
N VAL A 102 -11.05 13.16 7.73
CA VAL A 102 -11.26 14.23 8.70
C VAL A 102 -11.62 13.62 10.06
N PRO A 103 -10.81 13.82 11.12
CA PRO A 103 -11.15 13.30 12.44
C PRO A 103 -12.22 14.15 13.11
N ARG A 104 -12.91 13.57 14.10
CA ARG A 104 -13.87 14.30 14.94
C ARG A 104 -13.19 15.24 15.94
N GLN A 105 -12.00 14.87 16.40
CA GLN A 105 -11.21 15.63 17.38
C GLN A 105 -9.79 15.79 16.86
N TYR A 106 -9.25 16.99 17.01
CA TYR A 106 -7.87 17.30 16.65
C TYR A 106 -7.02 17.25 17.92
N SER A 107 -5.89 16.55 17.86
CA SER A 107 -4.95 16.50 18.96
C SER A 107 -4.02 17.71 18.94
N THR A 108 -3.54 18.08 20.13
CA THR A 108 -2.48 19.06 20.31
C THR A 108 -1.13 18.33 20.37
N ILE A 109 -0.62 17.90 19.22
CA ILE A 109 0.74 17.36 19.11
C ILE A 109 1.64 18.38 18.38
N PRO A 110 2.98 18.28 18.51
CA PRO A 110 3.90 19.17 17.80
C PRO A 110 3.65 19.16 16.28
N THR A 111 3.77 20.33 15.66
CA THR A 111 3.37 20.55 14.26
C THR A 111 4.14 19.69 13.27
N GLU A 112 5.40 19.37 13.57
CA GLU A 112 6.25 18.46 12.80
C GLU A 112 5.72 17.02 12.71
N HIS A 113 4.78 16.65 13.59
CA HIS A 113 4.13 15.34 13.61
C HIS A 113 2.67 15.41 13.11
N LEU A 114 2.15 16.61 12.84
CA LEU A 114 0.82 16.81 12.29
C LEU A 114 0.83 16.53 10.79
N ASN A 115 0.27 15.39 10.40
CA ASN A 115 -0.02 15.08 9.00
C ASN A 115 -1.39 15.64 8.58
N PHE A 116 -1.68 16.90 8.95
CA PHE A 116 -2.93 17.58 8.64
C PHE A 116 -2.76 18.56 7.50
N TYR A 117 -3.66 18.47 6.53
CA TYR A 117 -3.64 19.26 5.31
C TYR A 117 -4.90 20.13 5.22
N PRO A 118 -4.77 21.45 5.42
CA PRO A 118 -5.89 22.36 5.23
C PRO A 118 -6.21 22.47 3.73
N LEU A 119 -7.49 22.37 3.39
CA LEU A 119 -7.99 22.44 2.03
C LEU A 119 -9.28 23.25 1.99
N ARG A 120 -9.43 24.09 0.96
CA ARG A 120 -10.71 24.72 0.62
C ARG A 120 -11.23 24.19 -0.71
N LEU A 121 -12.36 23.50 -0.70
CA LEU A 121 -12.97 22.88 -1.89
C LEU A 121 -14.42 23.33 -2.03
N TYR A 122 -14.74 23.96 -3.16
CA TYR A 122 -16.08 24.47 -3.47
C TYR A 122 -16.67 25.36 -2.35
N GLY A 123 -15.82 26.17 -1.72
CA GLY A 123 -16.22 27.06 -0.62
C GLY A 123 -16.18 26.44 0.77
N ASN A 124 -16.04 25.11 0.90
CA ASN A 124 -15.97 24.38 2.17
C ASN A 124 -14.52 24.22 2.64
N ASP A 125 -14.27 24.41 3.93
CA ASP A 125 -12.95 24.24 4.55
C ASP A 125 -12.84 22.88 5.25
N PHE A 126 -11.73 22.19 5.01
CA PHE A 126 -11.41 20.88 5.59
C PHE A 126 -9.99 20.87 6.15
N SER A 127 -9.79 20.12 7.24
CA SER A 127 -8.46 19.77 7.74
C SER A 127 -8.33 18.25 7.73
N VAL A 128 -7.68 17.73 6.69
CA VAL A 128 -7.63 16.29 6.42
C VAL A 128 -6.34 15.72 7.00
N TYR A 129 -6.47 14.73 7.90
CA TYR A 129 -5.32 13.90 8.25
C TYR A 129 -4.99 12.99 7.07
N SER A 130 -3.75 12.96 6.60
CA SER A 130 -3.30 12.04 5.55
C SER A 130 -1.91 11.49 5.79
N HIS A 131 -1.77 10.18 5.87
CA HIS A 131 -0.49 9.51 6.07
C HIS A 131 -0.27 8.39 5.05
N SER A 132 1.01 8.14 4.73
CA SER A 132 1.45 7.07 3.83
C SER A 132 2.52 6.23 4.50
N PHE A 133 2.28 4.93 4.55
CA PHE A 133 3.20 3.94 5.07
C PHE A 133 3.94 3.29 3.90
N LEU A 134 5.10 3.85 3.55
CA LEU A 134 6.01 3.23 2.59
C LEU A 134 6.53 1.89 3.14
N CYS A 135 6.77 0.93 2.25
CA CYS A 135 7.08 -0.48 2.54
C CYS A 135 5.92 -1.31 3.11
N TYR A 136 4.74 -0.71 3.34
CA TYR A 136 3.51 -1.40 3.73
C TYR A 136 2.50 -1.52 2.57
N GLY A 137 2.92 -1.21 1.34
CA GLY A 137 2.18 -1.63 0.16
C GLY A 137 2.32 -3.14 -0.06
N LYS A 138 1.37 -3.73 -0.76
CA LYS A 138 1.26 -5.19 -0.92
C LYS A 138 2.59 -5.83 -1.36
N SER A 139 3.18 -5.38 -2.46
CA SER A 139 4.37 -6.00 -3.06
C SER A 139 5.64 -5.85 -2.22
N GLU A 140 5.88 -4.66 -1.66
CA GLU A 140 7.08 -4.43 -0.83
C GLU A 140 6.95 -5.13 0.53
N PHE A 141 5.74 -5.14 1.11
CA PHE A 141 5.48 -5.86 2.35
C PHE A 141 5.57 -7.37 2.16
N GLU A 142 5.03 -7.88 1.04
CA GLU A 142 5.17 -9.28 0.64
C GLU A 142 6.65 -9.67 0.47
N ARG A 143 7.46 -8.87 -0.22
CA ARG A 143 8.91 -9.10 -0.34
C ARG A 143 9.57 -9.15 1.03
N ARG A 144 9.24 -8.22 1.93
CA ARG A 144 9.78 -8.19 3.29
C ARG A 144 9.38 -9.42 4.10
N LEU A 145 8.11 -9.79 4.07
CA LEU A 145 7.59 -10.95 4.78
C LEU A 145 8.23 -12.25 4.28
N MET A 146 8.31 -12.44 2.97
CA MET A 146 8.91 -13.62 2.37
C MET A 146 10.40 -13.73 2.67
N THR A 147 11.16 -12.63 2.53
CA THR A 147 12.59 -12.65 2.86
C THR A 147 12.85 -12.82 4.36
N SER A 148 11.98 -12.28 5.22
CA SER A 148 11.99 -12.51 6.67
C SER A 148 11.80 -13.99 7.04
N ILE A 149 10.86 -14.67 6.37
CA ILE A 149 10.66 -16.11 6.51
C ILE A 149 11.88 -16.86 5.97
N ALA A 150 12.31 -16.55 4.74
CA ALA A 150 13.41 -17.26 4.10
C ALA A 150 14.74 -17.16 4.89
N ALA A 151 15.02 -16.00 5.47
CA ALA A 151 16.21 -15.78 6.30
C ALA A 151 16.30 -16.70 7.53
N GLN A 152 15.16 -17.22 8.01
CA GLN A 152 15.11 -18.16 9.15
C GLN A 152 15.46 -19.61 8.74
N PHE A 153 15.53 -19.89 7.43
CA PHE A 153 15.85 -21.21 6.88
C PHE A 153 17.08 -21.15 5.97
N PRO A 154 18.26 -20.73 6.47
CA PRO A 154 19.43 -20.46 5.63
C PRO A 154 20.02 -21.68 4.92
N LEU A 155 19.60 -22.90 5.31
CA LEU A 155 20.08 -24.17 4.76
C LEU A 155 19.03 -24.90 3.89
N GLN A 156 17.82 -24.35 3.73
CA GLN A 156 16.74 -24.98 2.97
C GLN A 156 16.48 -24.19 1.68
N ASN A 157 16.28 -24.93 0.58
CA ASN A 157 15.92 -24.33 -0.71
C ASN A 157 14.41 -24.27 -0.92
N GLU A 158 13.64 -25.22 -0.37
CA GLU A 158 12.17 -25.23 -0.36
C GLU A 158 11.73 -24.96 1.08
N ILE A 159 11.17 -23.78 1.33
CA ILE A 159 10.95 -23.23 2.67
C ILE A 159 9.45 -23.29 3.02
N PRO A 160 9.07 -23.82 4.20
CA PRO A 160 7.68 -23.85 4.61
C PRO A 160 7.15 -22.42 4.82
N ASN A 161 6.06 -22.07 4.14
CA ASN A 161 5.45 -20.75 4.25
C ASN A 161 4.00 -20.84 4.76
N PRO A 162 3.71 -20.35 5.99
CA PRO A 162 2.38 -20.42 6.58
C PRO A 162 1.36 -19.51 5.91
N CYS A 163 1.82 -18.46 5.21
CA CYS A 163 0.97 -17.51 4.49
C CYS A 163 0.54 -18.00 3.11
N PHE A 164 1.11 -19.13 2.64
CA PHE A 164 0.66 -19.77 1.41
C PHE A 164 -0.25 -20.95 1.72
N LEU A 165 -1.23 -21.15 0.82
CA LEU A 165 -2.18 -22.25 0.93
C LEU A 165 -1.48 -23.61 0.92
N GLN A 166 -2.07 -24.57 1.63
CA GLN A 166 -1.48 -25.90 1.78
C GLN A 166 -1.29 -26.56 0.41
N GLY A 167 -0.07 -26.99 0.11
CA GLY A 167 0.27 -27.66 -1.15
C GLY A 167 0.54 -26.72 -2.32
N TYR A 168 0.47 -25.40 -2.14
CA TYR A 168 1.00 -24.45 -3.12
C TYR A 168 2.53 -24.57 -3.19
N LYS A 169 3.08 -24.49 -4.40
CA LYS A 169 4.53 -24.40 -4.64
C LYS A 169 4.80 -23.11 -5.39
N SER A 170 5.68 -22.26 -4.85
CA SER A 170 6.06 -21.03 -5.52
C SER A 170 7.05 -21.29 -6.64
N ASP A 171 7.22 -20.28 -7.49
CA ASP A 171 8.38 -20.17 -8.36
C ASP A 171 9.69 -20.11 -7.56
N LEU A 172 10.80 -20.35 -8.25
CA LEU A 172 12.13 -20.16 -7.70
C LEU A 172 12.50 -18.66 -7.72
N TYR A 173 12.74 -18.09 -6.55
CA TYR A 173 13.12 -16.70 -6.38
C TYR A 173 14.64 -16.54 -6.43
N ASN A 174 15.10 -15.49 -7.10
CA ASN A 174 16.50 -15.06 -7.06
C ASN A 174 16.77 -14.31 -5.75
N ALA A 175 17.62 -14.87 -4.88
CA ALA A 175 17.89 -14.29 -3.57
C ALA A 175 18.62 -12.94 -3.65
N LEU A 176 19.46 -12.73 -4.66
CA LEU A 176 20.12 -11.44 -4.86
C LEU A 176 19.11 -10.34 -5.18
N GLU A 177 18.06 -10.65 -5.94
CA GLU A 177 17.03 -9.65 -6.27
C GLU A 177 16.08 -9.43 -5.09
N TRP A 178 15.66 -10.50 -4.43
CA TRP A 178 14.65 -10.42 -3.38
C TRP A 178 15.16 -9.80 -2.08
N PHE A 179 16.44 -10.00 -1.73
CA PHE A 179 17.06 -9.43 -0.53
C PHE A 179 17.68 -8.03 -0.74
N THR A 180 17.23 -7.28 -1.75
CA THR A 180 17.69 -5.90 -2.00
C THR A 180 16.63 -4.86 -1.64
N GLY A 181 17.07 -3.61 -1.50
CA GLY A 181 16.20 -2.43 -1.40
C GLY A 181 15.92 -1.92 0.02
N SER A 182 15.46 -0.67 0.07
CA SER A 182 15.35 0.14 1.29
C SER A 182 14.31 -0.36 2.30
N CYS A 183 13.39 -1.23 1.86
CA CYS A 183 12.42 -1.88 2.74
C CYS A 183 12.99 -3.08 3.50
N LEU A 184 14.21 -3.53 3.19
CA LEU A 184 14.86 -4.69 3.82
C LEU A 184 16.03 -4.28 4.71
N SER A 185 16.95 -3.47 4.20
CA SER A 185 18.15 -3.02 4.92
C SER A 185 18.39 -1.51 4.75
N GLY A 186 19.30 -0.98 5.56
CA GLY A 186 19.63 0.44 5.61
C GLY A 186 18.88 1.22 6.68
N THR A 187 19.18 2.51 6.78
CA THR A 187 18.66 3.41 7.82
C THR A 187 17.14 3.49 7.84
N TYR A 188 16.50 3.44 6.67
CA TYR A 188 15.04 3.43 6.56
C TYR A 188 14.43 2.16 7.16
N ALA A 189 14.92 0.98 6.75
CA ALA A 189 14.43 -0.30 7.27
C ALA A 189 14.62 -0.39 8.80
N LYS A 190 15.79 -0.01 9.30
CA LYS A 190 16.08 0.00 10.74
C LYS A 190 15.14 0.92 11.52
N LYS A 191 14.86 2.13 11.01
CA LYS A 191 13.92 3.06 11.66
C LYS A 191 12.49 2.54 11.64
N THR A 192 12.03 2.06 10.50
CA THR A 192 10.63 1.66 10.27
C THR A 192 10.30 0.34 10.95
N PHE A 193 11.20 -0.65 10.90
CA PHE A 193 10.91 -2.01 11.35
C PHE A 193 11.71 -2.44 12.59
N SER A 194 12.66 -1.63 13.06
CA SER A 194 13.62 -1.98 14.14
C SER A 194 14.55 -3.15 13.82
N GLU A 195 14.48 -3.69 12.59
CA GLU A 195 15.25 -4.85 12.15
C GLU A 195 15.55 -4.72 10.65
N GLU A 196 16.77 -5.11 10.30
CA GLU A 196 17.23 -5.23 8.92
C GLU A 196 17.25 -6.71 8.52
N ILE A 197 16.93 -7.00 7.26
CA ILE A 197 16.91 -8.36 6.71
C ILE A 197 18.03 -8.45 5.67
N PHE A 198 18.96 -9.38 5.89
CA PHE A 198 20.08 -9.63 5.01
C PHE A 198 19.98 -11.02 4.38
N ARG A 199 20.51 -11.15 3.16
CA ARG A 199 20.61 -12.44 2.47
C ARG A 199 21.56 -13.38 3.24
N PRO A 200 21.15 -14.62 3.56
CA PRO A 200 22.08 -15.62 4.07
C PRO A 200 23.24 -15.86 3.08
N PRO A 201 24.50 -16.02 3.53
CA PRO A 201 25.67 -16.09 2.63
C PRO A 201 25.54 -17.10 1.49
N ASN A 202 25.00 -18.28 1.78
CA ASN A 202 24.90 -19.42 0.86
C ASN A 202 23.54 -19.54 0.15
N MET A 203 22.64 -18.55 0.33
CA MET A 203 21.34 -18.56 -0.32
C MET A 203 21.41 -17.78 -1.64
N ASN A 204 21.49 -18.48 -2.77
CA ASN A 204 21.45 -17.90 -4.11
C ASN A 204 20.03 -17.84 -4.67
N SER A 205 19.20 -18.80 -4.29
CA SER A 205 17.79 -18.89 -4.65
C SER A 205 17.01 -19.58 -3.55
N PHE A 206 15.71 -19.35 -3.51
CA PHE A 206 14.80 -20.04 -2.58
C PHE A 206 13.42 -20.18 -3.24
N SER A 207 12.64 -21.16 -2.80
CA SER A 207 11.23 -21.32 -3.12
C SER A 207 10.46 -21.62 -1.85
N PHE A 208 9.14 -21.54 -1.91
CA PHE A 208 8.26 -21.86 -0.79
C PHE A 208 7.34 -23.03 -1.12
N ASN A 209 7.09 -23.86 -0.11
CA ASN A 209 5.95 -24.75 -0.06
C ASN A 209 4.93 -24.21 0.95
N GLY A 210 3.70 -23.99 0.50
CA GLY A 210 2.63 -23.49 1.34
C GLY A 210 2.11 -24.55 2.31
N ILE A 211 1.95 -24.15 3.58
CA ILE A 211 1.48 -25.04 4.65
C ILE A 211 0.12 -24.64 5.23
N GLY A 212 -0.47 -23.52 4.80
CA GLY A 212 -1.85 -23.12 5.13
C GLY A 212 -2.10 -22.90 6.62
N GLN A 213 -1.21 -22.15 7.30
CA GLN A 213 -1.29 -21.91 8.75
C GLN A 213 -1.55 -20.42 9.05
N PRO A 214 -2.82 -19.96 9.00
CA PRO A 214 -3.14 -18.53 9.10
C PRO A 214 -2.68 -17.89 10.42
N ASN A 215 -2.77 -18.60 11.54
CA ASN A 215 -2.32 -18.07 12.83
C ASN A 215 -0.81 -17.84 12.86
N GLU A 216 -0.04 -18.77 12.29
CA GLU A 216 1.41 -18.61 12.17
C GLU A 216 1.76 -17.49 11.19
N CYS A 217 1.04 -17.38 10.08
CA CYS A 217 1.19 -16.28 9.14
C CYS A 217 0.99 -14.91 9.82
N VAL A 218 -0.09 -14.77 10.61
CA VAL A 218 -0.35 -13.55 11.38
C VAL A 218 0.80 -13.24 12.34
N ASN A 219 1.38 -14.26 12.98
CA ASN A 219 2.55 -14.06 13.85
C ASN A 219 3.79 -13.55 13.07
N TYR A 220 4.03 -14.03 11.86
CA TYR A 220 5.11 -13.48 11.01
C TYR A 220 4.81 -12.03 10.61
N ILE A 221 3.58 -11.73 10.22
CA ILE A 221 3.14 -10.38 9.83
C ILE A 221 3.32 -9.39 10.99
N GLN A 222 2.84 -9.75 12.19
CA GLN A 222 2.84 -8.87 13.36
C GLN A 222 4.26 -8.42 13.79
N LYS A 223 5.29 -9.24 13.57
CA LYS A 223 6.69 -8.88 13.86
C LYS A 223 7.16 -7.65 13.07
N HIS A 224 6.51 -7.34 11.95
CA HIS A 224 6.84 -6.18 11.12
C HIS A 224 6.10 -4.90 11.50
N PHE A 225 5.34 -4.88 12.61
CA PHE A 225 4.66 -3.69 13.11
C PHE A 225 5.14 -3.36 14.52
N GLN A 226 5.79 -2.20 14.70
CA GLN A 226 6.15 -1.75 16.04
C GLN A 226 4.93 -1.16 16.74
N THR A 227 4.70 -1.56 17.99
CA THR A 227 3.55 -1.11 18.79
C THR A 227 3.88 0.06 19.73
N LYS A 228 5.15 0.45 19.84
CA LYS A 228 5.57 1.60 20.66
C LYS A 228 4.92 2.88 20.13
N CYS A 229 4.32 3.66 21.04
CA CYS A 229 3.70 4.94 20.74
C CYS A 229 4.10 6.00 21.77
N ASN A 230 4.66 7.11 21.30
CA ASN A 230 5.06 8.27 22.11
C ASN A 230 4.01 9.40 22.06
N PHE A 231 2.87 9.16 21.42
CA PHE A 231 1.79 10.14 21.25
C PHE A 231 0.52 9.66 21.96
N SER A 232 -0.53 10.49 21.98
CA SER A 232 -1.83 10.13 22.55
C SER A 232 -2.46 8.89 21.87
N SER A 233 -2.19 8.71 20.58
CA SER A 233 -2.64 7.58 19.79
C SER A 233 -1.72 7.39 18.60
N CYS A 234 -1.42 6.14 18.26
CA CYS A 234 -0.67 5.79 17.07
C CYS A 234 -1.42 4.76 16.25
N SER A 235 -1.05 4.67 14.98
CA SER A 235 -1.31 3.50 14.15
C SER A 235 -0.29 2.40 14.50
N PHE A 236 0.90 2.46 13.90
CA PHE A 236 2.05 1.61 14.18
C PHE A 236 3.34 2.39 13.89
N ASN A 237 4.50 1.83 14.25
CA ASN A 237 5.82 2.44 14.04
C ASN A 237 5.96 3.85 14.61
N ASN A 238 5.33 4.08 15.77
CA ASN A 238 5.31 5.38 16.43
C ASN A 238 4.79 6.52 15.52
N VAL A 239 3.88 6.21 14.59
CA VAL A 239 3.22 7.21 13.75
C VAL A 239 1.92 7.64 14.43
N PHE A 240 1.86 8.92 14.84
CA PHE A 240 0.64 9.52 15.35
C PHE A 240 -0.50 9.35 14.34
N GLN A 241 -1.66 8.89 14.83
CA GLN A 241 -2.89 8.83 14.06
C GLN A 241 -4.08 9.19 14.95
N PRO A 242 -4.94 10.17 14.58
CA PRO A 242 -6.19 10.41 15.27
C PRO A 242 -7.10 9.18 15.23
N ALA A 243 -8.05 9.05 16.17
CA ALA A 243 -9.03 7.97 16.11
C ALA A 243 -9.80 8.00 14.77
N PRO A 244 -9.78 6.92 13.96
CA PRO A 244 -10.55 6.85 12.73
C PRO A 244 -12.03 7.08 13.02
N PHE A 245 -12.68 7.90 12.19
CA PHE A 245 -14.07 8.29 12.38
C PHE A 245 -14.83 8.27 11.06
N GLY A 246 -16.11 7.89 11.10
CA GLY A 246 -17.00 7.87 9.95
C GLY A 246 -16.85 6.64 9.06
N LYS A 247 -17.35 6.74 7.83
CA LYS A 247 -17.26 5.68 6.81
C LYS A 247 -15.96 5.82 6.03
N PHE A 248 -15.40 4.71 5.56
CA PHE A 248 -14.22 4.69 4.70
C PHE A 248 -14.51 3.96 3.40
N LEU A 249 -13.96 4.45 2.29
CA LEU A 249 -13.88 3.72 1.03
C LEU A 249 -12.45 3.20 0.85
N ALA A 250 -12.34 1.88 0.77
CA ALA A 250 -11.08 1.20 0.48
C ALA A 250 -11.02 0.76 -0.99
N TYR A 251 -9.90 1.01 -1.66
CA TYR A 251 -9.74 0.75 -3.09
C TYR A 251 -8.33 0.25 -3.43
N SER A 252 -8.06 0.06 -4.73
CA SER A 252 -6.81 -0.54 -5.24
C SER A 252 -6.60 -1.94 -4.64
N GLY A 253 -5.45 -2.21 -4.00
CA GLY A 253 -5.08 -3.47 -3.38
C GLY A 253 -6.15 -4.05 -2.45
N PHE A 254 -6.84 -3.20 -1.68
CA PHE A 254 -7.92 -3.65 -0.79
C PHE A 254 -9.08 -4.27 -1.57
N SER A 255 -9.42 -3.72 -2.75
CA SER A 255 -10.61 -4.14 -3.49
C SER A 255 -10.48 -5.56 -4.07
N TYR A 256 -9.28 -5.97 -4.47
CA TYR A 256 -9.09 -7.25 -5.15
C TYR A 256 -9.35 -8.45 -4.22
N VAL A 257 -8.82 -8.42 -2.99
CA VAL A 257 -9.06 -9.49 -1.99
C VAL A 257 -10.54 -9.55 -1.62
N MET A 258 -11.15 -8.38 -1.41
CA MET A 258 -12.56 -8.28 -1.03
C MET A 258 -13.51 -8.76 -2.13
N GLN A 259 -13.23 -8.43 -3.39
CA GLN A 259 -14.03 -8.90 -4.53
C GLN A 259 -13.96 -10.41 -4.70
N TYR A 260 -12.80 -11.02 -4.43
CA TYR A 260 -12.64 -12.46 -4.53
C TYR A 260 -13.36 -13.21 -3.39
N LEU A 261 -13.17 -12.78 -2.14
CA LEU A 261 -13.79 -13.44 -0.98
C LEU A 261 -15.28 -13.13 -0.83
N PHE A 262 -15.74 -11.99 -1.34
CA PHE A 262 -17.12 -11.52 -1.20
C PHE A 262 -17.69 -10.98 -2.52
N PRO A 263 -17.83 -11.81 -3.57
CA PRO A 263 -18.23 -11.35 -4.91
C PRO A 263 -19.59 -10.66 -4.96
N ASN A 264 -20.48 -10.96 -4.00
CA ASN A 264 -21.84 -10.44 -3.93
C ASN A 264 -22.03 -9.30 -2.91
N LYS A 265 -20.96 -8.87 -2.20
CA LYS A 265 -21.03 -7.80 -1.19
C LYS A 265 -20.09 -6.66 -1.56
N LYS A 266 -20.58 -5.43 -1.50
CA LYS A 266 -19.80 -4.23 -1.88
C LYS A 266 -19.49 -3.31 -0.71
N THR A 267 -20.27 -3.35 0.37
CA THR A 267 -20.16 -2.41 1.50
C THR A 267 -20.61 -3.07 2.80
N GLY A 268 -20.30 -2.43 3.94
CA GLY A 268 -20.78 -2.88 5.25
C GLY A 268 -20.04 -4.11 5.78
N PHE A 269 -18.73 -4.18 5.51
CA PHE A 269 -17.88 -5.25 6.00
C PHE A 269 -17.57 -5.05 7.48
N THR A 270 -17.73 -6.11 8.29
CA THR A 270 -17.27 -6.17 9.67
C THR A 270 -15.85 -6.73 9.75
N LEU A 271 -15.11 -6.46 10.82
CA LEU A 271 -13.78 -7.07 10.99
C LEU A 271 -13.91 -8.59 11.14
N THR A 272 -14.91 -9.06 11.89
CA THR A 272 -15.14 -10.48 12.15
C THR A 272 -15.41 -11.26 10.87
N GLU A 273 -16.34 -10.80 10.01
CA GLU A 273 -16.67 -11.54 8.78
C GLU A 273 -15.45 -11.66 7.85
N VAL A 274 -14.62 -10.61 7.76
CA VAL A 274 -13.44 -10.59 6.90
C VAL A 274 -12.37 -11.51 7.46
N THR A 275 -12.16 -11.45 8.78
CA THR A 275 -11.19 -12.31 9.47
C THR A 275 -11.55 -13.79 9.32
N GLU A 276 -12.83 -14.14 9.48
CA GLU A 276 -13.32 -15.51 9.30
C GLU A 276 -13.17 -15.98 7.84
N ALA A 277 -13.55 -15.14 6.87
CA ALA A 277 -13.42 -15.48 5.45
C ALA A 277 -11.96 -15.71 5.03
N VAL A 278 -11.06 -14.82 5.44
CA VAL A 278 -9.61 -14.94 5.17
C VAL A 278 -9.05 -16.20 5.86
N THR A 279 -9.35 -16.40 7.14
CA THR A 279 -8.88 -17.58 7.90
C THR A 279 -9.36 -18.88 7.27
N ASN A 280 -10.61 -18.95 6.83
CA ASN A 280 -11.17 -20.12 6.17
C ASN A 280 -10.55 -20.33 4.79
N PHE A 281 -10.29 -19.26 4.05
CA PHE A 281 -9.59 -19.34 2.76
C PHE A 281 -8.17 -19.86 2.93
N CYS A 282 -7.39 -19.31 3.87
CA CYS A 282 -6.01 -19.70 4.17
C CYS A 282 -5.83 -21.17 4.56
N LYS A 283 -6.87 -21.81 5.10
CA LYS A 283 -6.87 -23.23 5.47
C LYS A 283 -7.20 -24.16 4.31
N LYS A 284 -7.61 -23.64 3.15
CA LYS A 284 -7.95 -24.47 1.99
C LYS A 284 -6.68 -25.06 1.37
N PRO A 285 -6.73 -26.33 0.89
CA PRO A 285 -5.72 -26.85 -0.01
C PRO A 285 -5.67 -26.05 -1.31
N TRP A 286 -4.48 -25.83 -1.86
CA TRP A 286 -4.29 -25.12 -3.12
C TRP A 286 -5.08 -25.73 -4.29
N LYS A 287 -5.16 -27.07 -4.33
CA LYS A 287 -5.93 -27.81 -5.34
C LYS A 287 -7.44 -27.51 -5.36
N ASP A 288 -7.98 -26.99 -4.26
CA ASP A 288 -9.41 -26.70 -4.10
C ASP A 288 -9.73 -25.21 -4.39
N VAL A 289 -8.74 -24.42 -4.80
CA VAL A 289 -8.91 -23.02 -5.19
C VAL A 289 -9.54 -22.93 -6.57
N ASN A 290 -10.53 -22.04 -6.71
CA ASN A 290 -11.22 -21.85 -7.97
C ASN A 290 -10.62 -20.68 -8.76
N PHE A 291 -10.18 -20.96 -9.99
CA PHE A 291 -9.47 -20.01 -10.85
C PHE A 291 -10.37 -19.16 -11.76
N HIS A 292 -11.71 -19.31 -11.70
CA HIS A 292 -12.64 -18.84 -12.74
C HIS A 292 -12.53 -17.37 -13.20
N SER A 293 -11.85 -16.48 -12.45
CA SER A 293 -11.72 -15.06 -12.84
C SER A 293 -10.36 -14.40 -12.57
N PHE A 294 -9.37 -15.13 -12.04
CA PHE A 294 -8.08 -14.54 -11.65
C PHE A 294 -6.89 -15.47 -11.95
N SER A 295 -5.73 -14.88 -12.26
CA SER A 295 -4.50 -15.65 -12.52
C SER A 295 -3.94 -16.30 -11.25
N ASP A 296 -3.25 -17.43 -11.38
CA ASP A 296 -2.58 -18.16 -10.30
C ASP A 296 -1.68 -17.26 -9.42
N ASN A 297 -0.94 -16.36 -10.04
CA ASN A 297 -0.06 -15.40 -9.34
C ASN A 297 -0.80 -14.41 -8.44
N PHE A 298 -2.09 -14.17 -8.70
CA PHE A 298 -2.91 -13.34 -7.84
C PHE A 298 -3.53 -14.16 -6.70
N LEU A 299 -4.03 -15.36 -7.03
CA LEU A 299 -4.74 -16.22 -6.09
C LEU A 299 -3.84 -16.80 -5.00
N SER A 300 -2.57 -17.05 -5.31
CA SER A 300 -1.56 -17.46 -4.33
C SER A 300 -1.27 -16.40 -3.26
N LEU A 301 -1.67 -15.15 -3.49
CA LEU A 301 -1.37 -14.00 -2.64
C LEU A 301 -2.61 -13.47 -1.89
N ILE A 302 -3.71 -14.23 -1.87
CA ILE A 302 -4.96 -13.84 -1.19
C ILE A 302 -4.91 -14.05 0.33
N CYS A 303 -4.16 -15.05 0.82
CA CYS A 303 -4.19 -15.50 2.23
C CYS A 303 -3.55 -14.50 3.23
#